data_AF-A0A1V6ILZ2-F1
#
_entry.id   AF-A0A1V6ILZ2-F1
#
_cell.length_a   1.000
_cell.length_b   1.000
_cell.length_c   1.000
_cell.angle_alpha   90.00
_cell.angle_beta   90.00
_cell.angle_gamma   90.00
#
_symmetry.space_group_name_H-M   'P 1'
#
loop_
_entity.id
_entity.type
_entity.pdbx_description
1 polymer ?
#
loop_
_entity_poly.entity_id
_entity_poly.type
_entity_poly.pdbx_seq_one_letter_code
_entity_poly.pdbx_strand_id
1 'polypeptide(L)'
;MACNCIKEFAYTITTPDCKHLLYQDNSTWVEVPETYEISIEISGYPIKIFTVTTNSPTLISAVQLIGIDQNLPTGIYCIKVTNCNGDIIQYDYLNLCTAECSLSNLLSNLDLLCTNEELETQTKEYLNIKFWLDAIRAKFNCDWCARGELKLLITALQKKLSNAKNCKCS
;
A
#
# COMPACT_ATOMS: atom_id res chain seq x y z
N MET A 1 -22.17 25.91 -15.19
CA MET A 1 -21.50 24.62 -14.93
C MET A 1 -20.94 24.71 -13.53
N ALA A 2 -21.32 23.79 -12.63
CA ALA A 2 -20.66 23.67 -11.33
C ALA A 2 -19.18 23.38 -11.60
N CYS A 3 -18.30 24.19 -11.03
CA CYS A 3 -16.87 24.10 -11.28
C CYS A 3 -16.25 23.34 -10.11
N ASN A 4 -16.44 22.02 -10.11
CA ASN A 4 -15.94 21.11 -9.08
C ASN A 4 -14.42 20.95 -9.23
N CYS A 5 -13.67 22.00 -8.88
CA CYS A 5 -12.21 22.05 -8.95
C CYS A 5 -11.58 21.75 -7.58
N ILE A 6 -10.49 21.01 -7.60
CA ILE A 6 -9.68 20.75 -6.41
C ILE A 6 -8.70 21.92 -6.24
N LYS A 7 -8.73 22.58 -5.07
CA LYS A 7 -7.73 23.59 -4.68
C LYS A 7 -6.48 22.92 -4.13
N GLU A 8 -6.67 21.94 -3.27
CA GLU A 8 -5.60 21.16 -2.64
C GLU A 8 -6.07 19.71 -2.57
N PHE A 9 -5.37 18.82 -3.27
CA PHE A 9 -5.71 17.39 -3.29
C PHE A 9 -5.10 16.73 -2.06
N ALA A 10 -5.93 16.13 -1.23
CA ALA A 10 -5.52 15.43 -0.03
C ALA A 10 -6.44 14.24 0.20
N TYR A 11 -5.87 13.11 0.61
CA TYR A 11 -6.64 11.92 0.91
C TYR A 11 -5.98 11.09 1.99
N THR A 12 -6.72 10.13 2.52
CA THR A 12 -6.19 9.09 3.39
C THR A 12 -6.58 7.73 2.84
N ILE A 13 -5.62 6.81 2.81
CA ILE A 13 -5.87 5.39 2.52
C ILE A 13 -5.55 4.61 3.79
N THR A 14 -6.49 3.77 4.20
CA THR A 14 -6.27 2.74 5.22
C THR A 14 -6.56 1.37 4.65
N THR A 15 -5.94 0.34 5.20
CA THR A 15 -6.13 -1.06 4.80
C THR A 15 -6.80 -1.80 5.96
N PRO A 16 -8.14 -1.86 6.04
CA PRO A 16 -8.83 -2.56 7.13
C PRO A 16 -8.48 -4.06 7.17
N ASP A 17 -8.19 -4.62 6.00
CA ASP A 17 -7.53 -5.90 5.81
C ASP A 17 -6.58 -5.78 4.61
N CYS A 18 -5.87 -6.85 4.26
CA CYS A 18 -4.96 -6.82 3.11
C CYS A 18 -5.66 -7.01 1.76
N LYS A 19 -7.00 -7.15 1.71
CA LYS A 19 -7.79 -7.27 0.48
C LYS A 19 -8.50 -5.97 0.10
N HIS A 20 -8.64 -5.02 1.01
CA HIS A 20 -9.39 -3.79 0.79
C HIS A 20 -8.55 -2.55 1.06
N LEU A 21 -8.78 -1.51 0.25
CA LEU A 21 -8.37 -0.13 0.53
C LEU A 21 -9.61 0.65 0.93
N LEU A 22 -9.52 1.41 2.01
CA LEU A 22 -10.52 2.39 2.41
C LEU A 22 -9.97 3.77 2.06
N TYR A 23 -10.50 4.36 0.99
CA TYR A 23 -10.13 5.68 0.50
C TYR A 23 -11.04 6.75 1.10
N GLN A 24 -10.47 7.78 1.70
CA GLN A 24 -11.20 8.94 2.22
C GLN A 24 -10.65 10.21 1.58
N ASP A 25 -11.53 10.96 0.90
CA ASP A 25 -11.19 12.30 0.42
C ASP A 25 -11.10 13.27 1.60
N ASN A 26 -10.01 14.04 1.63
CA ASN A 26 -9.78 15.15 2.57
C ASN A 26 -9.43 16.43 1.81
N SER A 27 -9.73 16.47 0.51
CA SER A 27 -9.31 17.55 -0.39
C SER A 27 -10.08 18.82 -0.09
N THR A 28 -9.44 19.96 -0.37
CA THR A 28 -10.13 21.25 -0.36
C THR A 28 -10.65 21.55 -1.77
N TRP A 29 -11.95 21.79 -1.90
CA TRP A 29 -12.61 22.05 -3.17
C TRP A 29 -13.01 23.52 -3.33
N VAL A 30 -13.20 23.97 -4.58
CA VAL A 30 -13.92 25.22 -4.88
C VAL A 30 -15.41 25.02 -4.62
N GLU A 31 -15.97 23.96 -5.20
CA GLU A 31 -17.32 23.47 -5.00
C GLU A 31 -17.18 21.95 -4.81
N VAL A 32 -17.68 21.43 -3.68
CA VAL A 32 -17.49 20.01 -3.32
C VAL A 32 -18.51 19.17 -4.11
N PRO A 33 -18.07 18.29 -5.03
CA PRO A 33 -18.99 17.37 -5.70
C PRO A 33 -19.46 16.28 -4.74
N GLU A 34 -20.57 15.61 -5.03
CA GLU A 34 -20.95 14.39 -4.28
C GLU A 34 -19.94 13.25 -4.54
N THR A 35 -19.52 13.10 -5.79
CA THR A 35 -18.58 12.09 -6.23
C THR A 35 -17.61 12.62 -7.28
N TYR A 36 -16.43 12.00 -7.38
CA TYR A 36 -15.47 12.24 -8.46
C TYR A 36 -14.71 10.97 -8.81
N GLU A 37 -13.92 11.00 -9.90
CA GLU A 37 -13.14 9.85 -10.33
C GLU A 37 -11.68 9.96 -9.90
N ILE A 38 -11.15 8.86 -9.37
CA ILE A 38 -9.71 8.65 -9.19
C ILE A 38 -9.27 7.49 -10.06
N SER A 39 -7.99 7.49 -10.46
CA SER A 39 -7.34 6.31 -11.01
C SER A 39 -6.27 5.80 -10.05
N ILE A 40 -6.17 4.48 -9.96
CA ILE A 40 -5.17 3.78 -9.16
C ILE A 40 -4.32 2.94 -10.10
N GLU A 41 -3.01 3.18 -10.06
CA GLU A 41 -2.01 2.45 -10.82
C GLU A 41 -1.12 1.63 -9.88
N ILE A 42 -0.96 0.35 -10.20
CA ILE A 42 -0.08 -0.58 -9.48
C ILE A 42 0.84 -1.24 -10.51
N SER A 43 2.13 -1.29 -10.22
CA SER A 43 3.11 -1.90 -11.12
C SER A 43 2.73 -3.35 -11.46
N GLY A 44 2.62 -3.65 -12.75
CA GLY A 44 2.28 -5.00 -13.23
C GLY A 44 0.77 -5.28 -13.35
N TYR A 45 -0.09 -4.31 -13.01
CA TYR A 45 -1.55 -4.43 -13.15
C TYR A 45 -2.12 -3.29 -14.03
N PRO A 46 -3.26 -3.52 -14.70
CA PRO A 46 -3.94 -2.46 -15.44
C PRO A 46 -4.38 -1.32 -14.52
N ILE A 47 -4.33 -0.08 -15.02
CA ILE A 47 -4.88 1.09 -14.32
C ILE A 47 -6.39 0.89 -14.16
N LYS A 48 -6.91 1.18 -12.97
CA LYS A 48 -8.34 1.13 -12.67
C LYS A 48 -8.85 2.51 -12.28
N ILE A 49 -10.06 2.82 -12.72
CA ILE A 49 -10.77 4.07 -12.41
C ILE A 49 -11.88 3.74 -11.43
N PHE A 50 -12.04 4.59 -10.42
CA PHE A 50 -13.04 4.45 -9.37
C PHE A 50 -13.78 5.76 -9.19
N THR A 51 -15.11 5.68 -9.14
CA THR A 51 -15.93 6.76 -8.61
C THR A 51 -15.91 6.69 -7.09
N VAL A 52 -15.46 7.77 -6.44
CA VAL A 52 -15.36 7.89 -4.98
C VAL A 52 -16.27 8.99 -4.47
N THR A 53 -16.76 8.86 -3.24
CA THR A 53 -17.58 9.89 -2.57
C THR A 53 -16.69 10.88 -1.82
N THR A 54 -17.08 12.16 -1.77
CA THR A 54 -16.34 13.19 -1.02
C THR A 54 -16.68 13.22 0.47
N ASN A 55 -17.88 12.77 0.85
CA ASN A 55 -18.42 12.89 2.20
C ASN A 55 -18.31 11.60 3.03
N SER A 56 -17.82 10.51 2.46
CA SER A 56 -17.68 9.23 3.15
C SER A 56 -16.54 8.39 2.59
N PRO A 57 -16.04 7.40 3.35
CA PRO A 57 -15.00 6.52 2.85
C PRO A 57 -15.52 5.60 1.74
N THR A 58 -14.74 5.42 0.69
CA THR A 58 -15.01 4.43 -0.37
C THR A 58 -14.16 3.18 -0.13
N LEU A 59 -14.80 2.02 -0.04
CA LEU A 59 -14.12 0.72 0.05
C LEU A 59 -13.82 0.19 -1.36
N ILE A 60 -12.56 -0.12 -1.63
CA ILE A 60 -12.06 -0.66 -2.90
C ILE A 60 -11.45 -2.03 -2.64
N SER A 61 -12.02 -3.07 -3.23
CA SER A 61 -11.52 -4.46 -3.05
C SER A 61 -10.44 -4.83 -4.06
N ALA A 62 -9.64 -5.85 -3.72
CA ALA A 62 -8.66 -6.46 -4.62
C ALA A 62 -9.28 -6.95 -5.92
N VAL A 63 -10.51 -7.49 -5.88
CA VAL A 63 -11.21 -7.91 -7.10
C VAL A 63 -11.45 -6.72 -8.03
N GLN A 64 -11.86 -5.57 -7.50
CA GLN A 64 -12.07 -4.38 -8.31
C GLN A 64 -10.74 -3.79 -8.82
N LEU A 65 -9.70 -3.82 -7.99
CA LEU A 65 -8.42 -3.15 -8.24
C LEU A 65 -7.46 -3.96 -9.11
N ILE A 66 -7.34 -5.26 -8.88
CA ILE A 66 -6.40 -6.14 -9.57
C ILE A 66 -7.07 -7.36 -10.22
N GLY A 67 -8.38 -7.53 -10.10
CA GLY A 67 -9.14 -8.59 -10.77
C GLY A 67 -9.05 -9.96 -10.11
N ILE A 68 -8.44 -10.07 -8.93
CA ILE A 68 -8.26 -11.32 -8.19
C ILE A 68 -8.75 -11.18 -6.76
N ASP A 69 -9.39 -12.23 -6.23
CA ASP A 69 -9.78 -12.32 -4.81
C ASP A 69 -8.60 -12.82 -3.98
N GLN A 70 -7.56 -11.99 -3.89
CA GLN A 70 -6.37 -12.23 -3.10
C GLN A 70 -5.93 -10.94 -2.40
N ASN A 71 -4.96 -11.05 -1.50
CA ASN A 71 -4.38 -9.87 -0.88
C ASN A 71 -3.76 -8.95 -1.93
N LEU A 72 -3.95 -7.66 -1.71
CA LEU A 72 -3.32 -6.59 -2.46
C LEU A 72 -1.79 -6.71 -2.36
N PRO A 73 -1.06 -6.58 -3.49
CA PRO A 73 0.37 -6.74 -3.51
C PRO A 73 1.05 -5.64 -2.69
N THR A 74 2.07 -6.02 -1.93
CA THR A 74 3.02 -5.06 -1.33
C THR A 74 3.66 -4.23 -2.45
N GLY A 75 3.59 -2.91 -2.36
CA GLY A 75 4.08 -2.05 -3.43
C GLY A 75 3.74 -0.58 -3.28
N ILE A 76 4.15 0.20 -4.28
CA ILE A 76 3.78 1.60 -4.42
C ILE A 76 2.56 1.68 -5.35
N TYR A 77 1.53 2.34 -4.87
CA TYR A 77 0.25 2.57 -5.53
C TYR A 77 0.23 4.04 -5.88
N CYS A 78 -0.13 4.35 -7.11
CA CYS A 78 -0.13 5.70 -7.61
C CYS A 78 -1.58 6.15 -7.79
N ILE A 79 -2.01 7.12 -6.98
CA ILE A 79 -3.36 7.67 -7.00
C ILE A 79 -3.33 8.95 -7.83
N LYS A 80 -4.17 9.01 -8.86
CA LYS A 80 -4.27 10.19 -9.74
C LYS A 80 -5.70 10.68 -9.82
N VAL A 81 -5.83 12.00 -9.88
CA VAL A 81 -7.09 12.68 -10.17
C VAL A 81 -6.85 13.72 -11.26
N THR A 82 -7.83 13.90 -12.14
CA THR A 82 -7.81 14.97 -13.14
C THR A 82 -8.60 16.15 -12.59
N ASN A 83 -7.92 17.29 -12.44
CA ASN A 83 -8.56 18.53 -12.01
C ASN A 83 -9.38 19.14 -13.15
N CYS A 84 -10.24 20.10 -12.83
CA CYS A 84 -11.18 20.72 -13.78
C CYS A 84 -10.51 21.42 -14.98
N ASN A 85 -9.24 21.81 -14.84
CA ASN A 85 -8.41 22.41 -15.89
C ASN A 85 -7.69 21.38 -16.76
N GLY A 86 -7.87 20.08 -16.50
CA GLY A 86 -7.21 18.97 -17.19
C GLY A 86 -5.88 18.54 -16.56
N ASP A 87 -5.40 19.23 -15.52
CA ASP A 87 -4.15 18.86 -14.86
C ASP A 87 -4.29 17.54 -14.10
N ILE A 88 -3.29 16.68 -14.22
CA ILE A 88 -3.23 15.42 -13.47
C ILE A 88 -2.46 15.68 -12.17
N ILE A 89 -3.17 15.52 -11.05
CA ILE A 89 -2.57 15.54 -9.72
C ILE A 89 -2.31 14.09 -9.30
N GLN A 90 -1.10 13.81 -8.80
CA GLN A 90 -0.65 12.45 -8.50
C GLN A 90 0.05 12.39 -7.14
N TYR A 91 -0.30 11.38 -6.35
CA TYR A 91 0.42 11.03 -5.12
C TYR A 91 0.65 9.53 -5.05
N ASP A 92 1.74 9.16 -4.38
CA ASP A 92 2.03 7.77 -4.09
C ASP A 92 1.45 7.36 -2.74
N TYR A 93 1.10 6.09 -2.63
CA TYR A 93 0.74 5.39 -1.41
C TYR A 93 1.57 4.11 -1.33
N LEU A 94 2.20 3.87 -0.18
CA LEU A 94 2.96 2.64 0.05
C LEU A 94 2.08 1.62 0.78
N ASN A 95 1.73 0.53 0.11
CA ASN A 95 1.03 -0.60 0.72
C ASN A 95 2.05 -1.66 1.17
N LEU A 96 2.12 -1.92 2.47
CA LEU A 96 2.95 -2.97 3.07
C LEU A 96 2.13 -4.07 3.78
N CYS A 97 0.80 -4.03 3.73
CA CYS A 97 -0.09 -4.87 4.55
C CYS A 97 0.31 -6.36 4.52
N THR A 98 0.44 -6.93 3.31
CA THR A 98 0.76 -8.35 3.13
C THR A 98 2.14 -8.70 3.70
N ALA A 99 3.12 -7.81 3.59
CA ALA A 99 4.47 -8.05 4.11
C ALA A 99 4.51 -7.98 5.65
N GLU A 100 3.77 -7.03 6.23
CA GLU A 100 3.67 -6.86 7.70
C GLU A 100 2.90 -8.02 8.34
N CYS A 101 1.83 -8.46 7.68
CA CYS A 101 1.08 -9.65 8.07
C CYS A 101 1.95 -10.92 8.01
N SER A 102 2.70 -11.13 6.92
CA SER A 102 3.63 -12.27 6.82
C SER A 102 4.71 -12.23 7.91
N LEU A 103 5.28 -11.07 8.24
CA LEU A 103 6.21 -10.95 9.37
C LEU A 103 5.54 -11.30 10.71
N SER A 104 4.32 -10.83 10.93
CA SER A 104 3.56 -11.12 12.15
C SER A 104 3.28 -12.62 12.30
N ASN A 105 2.96 -13.30 11.20
CA ASN A 105 2.79 -14.76 11.18
C ASN A 105 4.11 -15.50 11.47
N LEU A 106 5.24 -15.04 10.91
CA LEU A 106 6.56 -15.61 11.21
C LEU A 106 6.91 -15.45 12.70
N LEU A 107 6.68 -14.27 13.27
CA LEU A 107 6.90 -14.02 14.70
C LEU A 107 6.00 -14.87 15.60
N SER A 108 4.74 -15.09 15.21
CA SER A 108 3.80 -15.91 15.96
C SER A 108 4.14 -17.40 15.92
N ASN A 109 4.80 -17.84 14.85
CA ASN A 109 5.27 -19.21 14.65
C ASN A 109 6.70 -19.45 15.13
N LEU A 110 7.29 -18.52 15.89
CA LEU A 110 8.59 -18.74 16.53
C LEU A 110 8.50 -19.97 17.45
N ASP A 111 9.20 -21.02 17.09
CA ASP A 111 9.22 -22.26 17.85
C ASP A 111 10.13 -22.10 19.07
N LEU A 112 9.52 -21.73 20.19
CA LEU A 112 10.20 -21.55 21.47
C LEU A 112 10.75 -22.87 22.05
N LEU A 113 10.46 -24.01 21.44
CA LEU A 113 10.97 -25.32 21.84
C LEU A 113 12.23 -25.73 21.04
N CYS A 114 12.66 -24.95 20.05
CA CYS A 114 13.90 -25.16 19.31
C CYS A 114 15.15 -25.05 20.19
N THR A 115 16.26 -25.58 19.69
CA THR A 115 17.58 -25.34 20.31
C THR A 115 17.92 -23.85 20.27
N ASN A 116 18.69 -23.36 21.26
CA ASN A 116 19.02 -21.93 21.37
C ASN A 116 19.63 -21.35 20.08
N GLU A 117 20.45 -22.12 19.35
CA GLU A 117 21.11 -21.68 18.11
C GLU A 117 20.13 -21.51 16.94
N GLU A 118 19.19 -22.43 16.78
CA GLU A 118 18.14 -22.35 15.75
C GLU A 118 17.17 -21.20 16.02
N LEU A 119 16.79 -21.01 17.28
CA LEU A 119 15.93 -19.90 17.72
C LEU A 119 16.61 -18.54 17.50
N GLU A 120 17.89 -18.42 17.83
CA GLU A 120 18.67 -17.21 17.56
C GLU A 120 18.75 -16.90 16.06
N THR A 121 18.93 -17.93 15.22
CA THR A 121 19.01 -17.76 13.76
C THR A 121 17.68 -17.28 13.20
N GLN A 122 16.56 -17.92 13.57
CA GLN A 122 15.22 -17.49 13.17
C GLN A 122 14.91 -16.06 13.62
N THR A 123 15.28 -15.71 14.86
CA THR A 123 15.08 -14.38 15.41
C THR A 123 15.87 -13.32 14.63
N LYS A 124 17.14 -13.59 14.31
CA LYS A 124 17.98 -12.69 13.50
C LYS A 124 17.40 -12.48 12.11
N GLU A 125 16.87 -13.53 11.48
CA GLU A 125 16.22 -13.43 10.18
C GLU A 125 14.96 -12.55 10.23
N TYR A 126 14.10 -12.72 11.24
CA TYR A 126 12.85 -11.96 11.35
C TYR A 126 13.10 -10.49 11.73
N LEU A 127 14.10 -10.22 12.58
CA LEU A 127 14.56 -8.86 12.86
C LEU A 127 15.13 -8.17 11.62
N ASN A 128 15.83 -8.91 10.77
CA ASN A 128 16.30 -8.38 9.48
C ASN A 128 15.09 -7.99 8.61
N ILE A 129 14.08 -8.86 8.46
CA ILE A 129 12.85 -8.54 7.70
C ILE A 129 12.17 -7.26 8.25
N LYS A 130 12.06 -7.12 9.58
CA LYS A 130 11.54 -5.91 10.21
C LYS A 130 12.36 -4.67 9.85
N PHE A 131 13.68 -4.76 9.91
CA PHE A 131 14.58 -3.67 9.52
C PHE A 131 14.36 -3.24 8.06
N TRP A 132 14.13 -4.18 7.13
CA TRP A 132 13.79 -3.85 5.75
C TRP A 132 12.44 -3.13 5.62
N LEU A 133 11.41 -3.55 6.35
CA LEU A 133 10.11 -2.86 6.38
C LEU A 133 10.25 -1.41 6.87
N ASP A 134 10.98 -1.22 7.98
CA ASP A 134 11.22 0.09 8.57
C ASP A 134 12.03 0.98 7.61
N ALA A 135 13.04 0.43 6.94
CA ALA A 135 13.83 1.14 5.94
C ALA A 135 12.98 1.57 4.73
N ILE A 136 12.06 0.72 4.24
CA ILE A 136 11.15 1.05 3.14
C ILE A 136 10.22 2.19 3.55
N ARG A 137 9.61 2.14 4.75
CA ARG A 137 8.75 3.21 5.28
C ARG A 137 9.50 4.52 5.42
N ALA A 138 10.68 4.49 6.05
CA ALA A 138 11.51 5.68 6.23
C ALA A 138 11.92 6.30 4.89
N LYS A 139 12.26 5.46 3.90
CA LYS A 139 12.64 5.90 2.57
C LYS A 139 11.47 6.49 1.79
N PHE A 140 10.28 5.92 1.91
CA PHE A 140 9.08 6.44 1.27
C PHE A 140 8.70 7.83 1.81
N ASN A 141 8.91 8.08 3.11
CA ASN A 141 8.61 9.36 3.75
C ASN A 141 9.72 10.42 3.59
N CYS A 142 10.83 10.12 2.91
CA CYS A 142 11.89 11.08 2.64
C CYS A 142 11.67 11.78 1.29
N ASP A 143 11.59 13.12 1.30
CA ASP A 143 11.28 13.98 0.14
C ASP A 143 12.21 13.83 -1.09
N TRP A 144 13.38 13.23 -0.93
CA TRP A 144 14.44 13.16 -1.94
C TRP A 144 14.70 11.76 -2.50
N CYS A 145 13.89 10.77 -2.14
CA CYS A 145 14.17 9.38 -2.49
C CYS A 145 13.68 8.99 -3.89
N ALA A 146 14.59 8.46 -4.72
CA ALA A 146 14.28 7.94 -6.04
C ALA A 146 13.38 6.69 -5.94
N ARG A 147 12.19 6.74 -6.56
CA ARG A 147 11.22 5.61 -6.64
C ARG A 147 11.86 4.28 -7.07
N GLY A 148 12.90 4.32 -7.90
CA GLY A 148 13.63 3.14 -8.36
C GLY A 148 14.29 2.34 -7.22
N GLU A 149 14.92 3.03 -6.27
CA GLU A 149 15.56 2.38 -5.13
C GLU A 149 14.53 1.76 -4.18
N LEU A 150 13.39 2.44 -3.98
CA LEU A 150 12.30 1.91 -3.17
C LEU A 150 11.73 0.61 -3.75
N LYS A 151 11.57 0.54 -5.08
CA LYS A 151 11.16 -0.70 -5.77
C LYS A 151 12.16 -1.84 -5.56
N LEU A 152 13.46 -1.55 -5.57
CA LEU A 152 14.50 -2.55 -5.27
C LEU A 152 14.38 -3.08 -3.83
N LEU A 153 14.18 -2.20 -2.85
CA LEU A 153 13.99 -2.61 -1.45
C LEU A 153 12.74 -3.49 -1.29
N ILE A 154 11.61 -3.11 -1.89
CA ILE A 154 10.37 -3.88 -1.86
C ILE A 154 10.56 -5.27 -2.47
N THR A 155 11.28 -5.35 -3.60
CA THR A 155 11.56 -6.62 -4.28
C THR A 155 12.45 -7.52 -3.43
N ALA A 156 13.49 -6.96 -2.80
CA ALA A 156 14.38 -7.69 -1.90
C ALA A 156 13.64 -8.21 -0.65
N LEU A 157 12.73 -7.42 -0.08
CA LEU A 157 11.87 -7.80 1.03
C LEU A 157 10.95 -8.98 0.63
N GLN A 158 10.27 -8.88 -0.51
CA GLN A 158 9.40 -9.96 -1.00
C GLN A 158 10.18 -11.27 -1.19
N LYS A 159 11.40 -11.21 -1.74
CA LYS A 159 12.26 -12.39 -1.89
C LYS A 159 12.63 -13.01 -0.53
N LYS A 160 12.92 -12.19 0.48
CA LYS A 160 13.21 -12.67 1.85
C LYS A 160 11.99 -13.35 2.48
N LEU A 161 10.81 -12.75 2.33
CA LEU A 161 9.55 -13.31 2.85
C LEU A 161 9.19 -14.63 2.18
N SER A 162 9.36 -14.75 0.86
CA SER A 162 9.10 -16.01 0.14
C SER A 162 10.04 -17.15 0.57
N ASN A 163 11.26 -16.82 1.01
CA ASN A 163 12.23 -17.81 1.48
C ASN A 163 12.00 -18.23 2.95
N ALA A 164 11.40 -17.36 3.76
CA ALA A 164 11.09 -17.64 5.15
C ALA A 164 9.79 -18.48 5.24
N LYS A 165 9.94 -19.82 5.33
CA LYS A 165 8.89 -20.83 5.63
C LYS A 165 7.44 -20.37 5.38
N ASN A 166 6.90 -20.55 4.17
CA ASN A 166 5.47 -20.55 3.75
C ASN A 166 4.40 -19.88 4.67
N CYS A 167 4.70 -18.75 5.31
CA CYS A 167 3.74 -18.02 6.14
C CYS A 167 2.99 -17.03 5.26
N LYS A 168 1.89 -17.49 4.67
CA LYS A 168 1.00 -16.65 3.88
C LYS A 168 0.16 -15.78 4.83
N CYS A 169 -0.01 -14.52 4.46
CA CYS A 169 -1.12 -13.72 4.99
C CYS A 169 -2.41 -14.27 4.36
N SER A 170 -3.36 -14.72 5.19
CA SER A 170 -4.64 -15.31 4.78
C SER A 170 -5.78 -14.32 4.91
#